data_AF-A0AAW6NIK1-F1
#
_entry.id   AF-A0AAW6NIK1-F1
#
_cell.length_a   1.000
_cell.length_b   1.000
_cell.length_c   1.000
_cell.angle_alpha   90.00
_cell.angle_beta   90.00
_cell.angle_gamma   90.00
#
_symmetry.space_group_name_H-M   'P 1'
#
loop_
_entity.id
_entity.type
_entity.pdbx_description
1 polymer ?
#
loop_
_entity_poly.entity_id
_entity_poly.type
_entity_poly.pdbx_seq_one_letter_code
_entity_poly.pdbx_strand_id
1 'polypeptide(L)'
;MSDQTLKATRQQSLISLLSQSDWLTTEVLAEKLSVSKETIRRDLKSLQQQGKLLRQHGRARLIHPDSRDSGEPFGARLKSHYADKADIARHALGWISEGMTIALDASSTCFHLARQLPDIDLTVFTNSLPVCHEMA
;
A
#
# COMPACT_ATOMS: atom_id res chain seq x y z
N MET A 1 26.46 -6.30 -29.00
CA MET A 1 25.39 -6.72 -28.07
C MET A 1 24.28 -5.68 -28.17
N SER A 2 23.03 -6.07 -28.42
CA SER A 2 21.91 -5.14 -28.68
C SER A 2 21.40 -4.47 -27.39
N ASP A 3 20.89 -3.25 -27.50
CA ASP A 3 20.39 -2.43 -26.37
C ASP A 3 19.27 -3.13 -25.58
N GLN A 4 18.45 -3.94 -26.26
CA GLN A 4 17.42 -4.76 -25.61
C GLN A 4 17.98 -5.83 -24.67
N THR A 5 19.12 -6.45 -25.01
CA THR A 5 19.74 -7.49 -24.17
C THR A 5 20.30 -6.87 -22.89
N LEU A 6 20.90 -5.68 -22.97
CA LEU A 6 21.42 -4.94 -21.81
C LEU A 6 20.31 -4.55 -20.84
N LYS A 7 19.15 -4.11 -21.35
CA LYS A 7 17.98 -3.80 -20.54
C LYS A 7 17.44 -5.02 -19.81
N ALA A 8 17.29 -6.15 -20.49
CA ALA A 8 16.75 -7.38 -19.90
C ALA A 8 17.65 -7.89 -18.76
N THR A 9 18.98 -7.94 -18.98
CA THR A 9 19.96 -8.35 -17.95
C THR A 9 19.93 -7.43 -16.74
N ARG A 10 19.80 -6.11 -16.96
CA ARG A 10 19.69 -5.13 -15.87
C ARG A 10 18.40 -5.31 -15.07
N GLN A 11 17.27 -5.52 -15.74
CA GLN A 11 16.00 -5.79 -15.07
C GLN A 11 16.05 -7.08 -14.23
N GLN A 12 16.71 -8.12 -14.72
CA GLN A 12 16.92 -9.36 -13.96
C GLN A 12 17.77 -9.12 -12.70
N SER A 13 18.83 -8.32 -12.82
CA SER A 13 19.66 -7.92 -11.68
C SER A 13 18.87 -7.09 -10.67
N LEU A 14 17.99 -6.20 -11.14
CA LEU A 14 17.09 -5.39 -10.32
C LEU A 14 16.13 -6.27 -9.50
N ILE A 15 15.54 -7.29 -10.13
CA ILE A 15 14.68 -8.27 -9.46
C ILE A 15 15.49 -9.05 -8.41
N SER A 16 16.70 -9.50 -8.73
CA SER A 16 17.55 -10.23 -7.78
C SER A 16 17.97 -9.39 -6.57
N LEU A 17 18.16 -8.08 -6.74
CA LEU A 17 18.45 -7.18 -5.62
C LEU A 17 17.21 -6.99 -4.75
N LEU A 18 16.04 -6.81 -5.37
CA LEU A 18 14.77 -6.63 -4.67
C LEU A 18 14.25 -7.92 -4.02
N SER A 19 14.72 -9.10 -4.42
CA SER A 19 14.36 -10.36 -3.75
C SER A 19 15.09 -10.59 -2.42
N GLN A 20 16.17 -9.84 -2.17
CA GLN A 20 16.99 -9.96 -0.96
C GLN A 20 16.66 -8.88 0.08
N SER A 21 15.66 -8.02 -0.18
CA SER A 21 15.35 -6.86 0.66
C SER A 21 13.89 -6.46 0.52
N ASP A 22 13.22 -6.09 1.61
CA ASP A 22 11.81 -5.70 1.58
C ASP A 22 11.55 -4.42 0.79
N TRP A 23 12.43 -3.43 0.86
CA TRP A 23 12.32 -2.18 0.10
C TRP A 23 13.70 -1.63 -0.23
N LEU A 24 13.90 -1.17 -1.47
CA LEU A 24 15.12 -0.44 -1.88
C LEU A 24 14.76 0.88 -2.56
N THR A 25 15.51 1.93 -2.26
CA THR A 25 15.35 3.24 -2.90
C THR A 25 15.92 3.24 -4.32
N THR A 26 15.41 4.16 -5.14
CA THR A 26 15.92 4.40 -6.50
C THR A 26 17.41 4.75 -6.46
N GLU A 27 17.83 5.51 -5.46
CA GLU A 27 19.21 5.88 -5.15
C GLU A 27 20.10 4.64 -4.98
N VAL A 28 19.73 3.73 -4.08
CA VAL A 28 20.52 2.52 -3.77
C VAL A 28 20.59 1.60 -4.99
N LEU A 29 19.49 1.45 -5.73
CA LEU A 29 19.45 0.62 -6.93
C LEU A 29 20.32 1.20 -8.05
N ALA A 30 20.35 2.53 -8.19
CA ALA A 30 21.18 3.21 -9.18
C ALA A 30 22.68 3.04 -8.88
N GLU A 31 23.06 3.15 -7.61
CA GLU A 31 24.43 2.92 -7.14
C GLU A 31 24.86 1.46 -7.34
N LYS A 32 24.05 0.49 -6.87
CA LYS A 32 24.37 -0.95 -6.98
C LYS A 32 24.48 -1.45 -8.42
N LEU A 33 23.74 -0.85 -9.34
CA LEU A 33 23.74 -1.24 -10.76
C LEU A 33 24.58 -0.29 -11.64
N SER A 34 25.26 0.70 -11.06
CA SER A 34 26.10 1.68 -11.76
C SER A 34 25.39 2.36 -12.95
N VAL A 35 24.14 2.78 -12.75
CA VAL A 35 23.32 3.46 -13.77
C VAL A 35 22.66 4.71 -13.21
N SER A 36 22.16 5.58 -14.09
CA SER A 36 21.45 6.78 -13.64
C SER A 36 20.14 6.43 -12.91
N LYS A 37 19.74 7.30 -11.97
CA LYS A 37 18.43 7.20 -11.30
C LYS A 37 17.27 7.18 -12.31
N GLU A 38 17.40 7.92 -13.41
CA GLU A 38 16.38 7.96 -14.47
C GLU A 38 16.26 6.61 -15.20
N THR A 39 17.38 5.92 -15.43
CA THR A 39 17.39 4.56 -15.97
C THR A 39 16.64 3.59 -15.04
N ILE A 40 16.94 3.63 -13.74
CA ILE A 40 16.22 2.82 -12.74
C ILE A 40 14.73 3.17 -12.70
N ARG A 41 14.36 4.46 -12.73
CA ARG A 41 12.94 4.87 -12.74
C ARG A 41 12.19 4.30 -13.94
N ARG A 42 12.79 4.30 -15.14
CA ARG A 42 12.19 3.72 -16.35
C ARG A 42 12.04 2.20 -16.23
N ASP A 43 13.05 1.51 -15.73
CA ASP A 43 12.99 0.05 -15.56
C ASP A 43 11.98 -0.36 -14.49
N LEU A 44 11.97 0.32 -13.34
CA LEU A 44 10.97 0.13 -12.29
C LEU A 44 9.55 0.40 -12.80
N LYS A 45 9.35 1.46 -13.59
CA LYS A 45 8.04 1.75 -14.22
C LYS A 45 7.60 0.59 -15.13
N SER A 46 8.51 0.09 -15.96
CA SER A 46 8.24 -1.05 -16.86
C SER A 46 7.92 -2.34 -16.10
N LEU A 47 8.66 -2.65 -15.02
CA LEU A 47 8.43 -3.84 -14.20
C LEU A 47 7.15 -3.73 -13.36
N GLN A 48 6.78 -2.53 -12.89
CA GLN A 48 5.50 -2.28 -12.22
C GLN A 48 4.33 -2.50 -13.17
N GLN A 49 4.42 -2.02 -14.43
CA GLN A 49 3.39 -2.25 -15.45
C GLN A 49 3.20 -3.74 -15.76
N GLN A 50 4.25 -4.56 -15.59
CA GLN A 50 4.20 -6.01 -15.70
C GLN A 50 3.70 -6.72 -14.43
N GLY A 51 3.34 -5.97 -13.37
CA GLY A 51 2.88 -6.54 -12.11
C GLY A 51 3.94 -7.28 -11.30
N LYS A 52 5.24 -7.02 -11.55
CA LYS A 52 6.34 -7.72 -10.87
C LYS A 52 6.79 -7.05 -9.56
N LEU A 53 6.53 -5.75 -9.42
CA LEU A 53 6.98 -4.95 -8.28
C LEU A 53 6.00 -3.83 -7.93
N LEU A 54 6.09 -3.32 -6.71
CA LEU A 54 5.40 -2.12 -6.24
C LEU A 54 6.38 -0.97 -6.05
N ARG A 55 5.90 0.26 -6.24
CA ARG A 55 6.67 1.49 -5.98
C ARG A 55 5.91 2.38 -5.01
N GLN A 56 6.63 3.00 -4.08
CA GLN A 56 6.08 3.94 -3.11
C GLN A 56 7.16 4.95 -2.75
N HIS A 57 6.88 6.27 -2.73
CA HIS A 57 7.82 7.32 -2.26
C HIS A 57 9.29 7.18 -2.73
N GLY A 58 9.53 6.76 -3.97
CA GLY A 58 10.89 6.61 -4.52
C GLY A 58 11.61 5.29 -4.19
N ARG A 59 10.97 4.37 -3.45
CA ARG A 59 11.42 2.99 -3.23
C ARG A 59 10.58 1.97 -4.01
N ALA A 60 11.13 0.78 -4.19
CA ALA A 60 10.49 -0.35 -4.84
C ALA A 60 10.68 -1.64 -4.03
N ARG A 61 9.75 -2.59 -4.21
CA ARG A 61 9.80 -3.96 -3.67
C ARG A 61 9.19 -4.95 -4.63
N LEU A 62 9.62 -6.21 -4.59
CA LEU A 62 8.92 -7.26 -5.34
C LEU A 62 7.50 -7.48 -4.79
N ILE A 63 6.61 -7.85 -5.70
CA ILE A 63 5.33 -8.45 -5.34
C ILE A 63 5.63 -9.93 -5.12
N HIS A 64 5.65 -10.38 -3.87
CA HIS A 64 5.67 -11.81 -3.59
C HIS A 64 4.22 -12.31 -3.59
N PRO A 65 3.92 -13.44 -4.25
CA PRO A 65 2.60 -14.06 -4.21
C PRO A 65 2.11 -14.33 -2.78
N ASP A 66 3.05 -14.61 -1.87
CA ASP A 66 2.78 -14.88 -0.45
C ASP A 66 2.94 -13.65 0.46
N SER A 67 3.44 -12.52 -0.07
CA SER A 67 3.50 -11.29 0.74
C SER A 67 2.13 -10.63 0.78
N ARG A 68 1.44 -10.78 1.91
CA ARG A 68 0.17 -10.10 2.28
C ARG A 68 0.21 -8.56 2.19
N ASP A 69 1.38 -8.01 1.92
CA ASP A 69 1.66 -6.58 1.85
C ASP A 69 1.56 -5.98 0.44
N SER A 70 1.22 -6.80 -0.58
CA SER A 70 1.06 -6.32 -1.94
C SER A 70 -0.27 -5.59 -2.14
N GLY A 71 -0.52 -4.54 -1.36
CA GLY A 71 -1.64 -3.61 -1.56
C GLY A 71 -2.93 -4.31 -1.96
N GLU A 72 -3.34 -5.32 -1.19
CA GLU A 72 -4.52 -6.12 -1.50
C GLU A 72 -5.70 -5.19 -1.86
N PRO A 73 -6.50 -5.52 -2.89
CA PRO A 73 -7.68 -4.74 -3.24
C PRO A 73 -8.50 -4.46 -1.99
N PHE A 74 -9.12 -3.27 -1.89
CA PHE A 74 -9.85 -2.88 -0.68
C PHE A 74 -10.85 -3.97 -0.22
N GLY A 75 -11.56 -4.61 -1.15
CA GLY A 75 -12.48 -5.71 -0.83
C GLY A 75 -11.80 -6.98 -0.28
N ALA A 76 -10.55 -7.28 -0.68
CA ALA A 76 -9.77 -8.37 -0.08
C ALA A 76 -9.31 -7.98 1.33
N ARG A 77 -8.77 -6.76 1.49
CA ARG A 77 -8.42 -6.22 2.81
C ARG A 77 -9.61 -6.16 3.75
N LEU A 78 -10.81 -5.87 3.25
CA LEU A 78 -12.02 -5.80 4.05
C LEU A 78 -12.38 -7.16 4.67
N LYS A 79 -12.15 -8.25 3.92
CA LYS A 79 -12.40 -9.64 4.35
C LYS A 79 -11.29 -10.19 5.23
N SER A 80 -10.03 -9.82 4.95
CA SER A 80 -8.88 -10.23 5.74
C SER A 80 -8.99 -9.71 7.19
N HIS A 81 -8.59 -10.53 8.16
CA HIS A 81 -8.51 -10.12 9.57
C HIS A 81 -9.80 -9.45 10.09
N TYR A 82 -10.96 -9.94 9.65
CA TYR A 82 -12.24 -9.34 9.98
C TYR A 82 -12.48 -9.29 11.50
N ALA A 83 -12.28 -10.42 12.20
CA ALA A 83 -12.48 -10.50 13.65
C ALA A 83 -11.57 -9.50 14.39
N ASP A 84 -10.27 -9.50 14.06
CA ASP A 84 -9.29 -8.59 14.66
C ASP A 84 -9.68 -7.11 14.45
N LYS A 85 -10.15 -6.74 13.24
CA LYS A 85 -10.56 -5.36 12.93
C LYS A 85 -11.87 -4.98 13.62
N ALA A 86 -12.82 -5.90 13.71
CA ALA A 86 -14.05 -5.70 14.46
C ALA A 86 -13.76 -5.50 15.96
N ASP A 87 -12.80 -6.23 16.51
CA ASP A 87 -12.35 -6.07 17.89
C ASP A 87 -11.69 -4.73 18.12
N ILE A 88 -10.78 -4.29 17.23
CA ILE A 88 -10.17 -2.95 17.29
C ILE A 88 -11.24 -1.86 17.26
N ALA A 89 -12.19 -1.96 16.33
CA ALA A 89 -13.29 -1.02 16.23
C ALA A 89 -14.10 -0.94 17.52
N ARG A 90 -14.48 -2.07 18.12
CA ARG A 90 -15.23 -2.11 19.38
C ARG A 90 -14.51 -1.40 20.53
N HIS A 91 -13.19 -1.58 20.65
CA HIS A 91 -12.42 -0.89 21.67
C HIS A 91 -12.37 0.63 21.41
N ALA A 92 -12.23 1.03 20.15
CA ALA A 92 -12.22 2.44 19.77
C ALA A 92 -13.56 3.14 20.03
N LEU A 93 -14.70 2.44 19.91
CA LEU A 93 -16.03 3.01 20.19
C LEU A 93 -16.15 3.54 21.62
N GLY A 94 -15.49 2.90 22.59
CA GLY A 94 -15.51 3.36 23.99
C GLY A 94 -14.82 4.71 24.21
N TRP A 95 -14.12 5.23 23.20
CA TRP A 95 -13.39 6.50 23.25
C TRP A 95 -14.12 7.60 22.48
N ILE A 96 -15.25 7.27 21.84
CA ILE A 96 -16.04 8.18 21.01
C ILE A 96 -17.23 8.66 21.83
N SER A 97 -17.48 9.96 21.80
CA SER A 97 -18.60 10.59 22.50
C SER A 97 -19.25 11.64 21.61
N GLU A 98 -20.50 11.97 21.93
CA GLU A 98 -21.28 12.99 21.23
C GLU A 98 -20.55 14.34 21.20
N GLY A 99 -20.65 15.05 20.08
CA GLY A 99 -20.00 16.33 19.81
C GLY A 99 -18.53 16.24 19.36
N MET A 100 -17.95 15.04 19.24
CA MET A 100 -16.56 14.88 18.81
C MET A 100 -16.37 15.09 17.30
N THR A 101 -15.18 15.61 16.96
CA THR A 101 -14.67 15.61 15.59
C THR A 101 -13.59 14.55 15.44
N ILE A 102 -13.80 13.57 14.57
CA ILE A 102 -12.86 12.47 14.32
C ILE A 102 -12.39 12.44 12.87
N ALA A 103 -11.12 12.08 12.66
CA ALA A 103 -10.56 11.87 11.33
C ALA A 103 -10.35 10.37 11.08
N LEU A 104 -10.92 9.84 9.99
CA LEU A 104 -10.78 8.45 9.57
C LEU A 104 -9.98 8.38 8.27
N ASP A 105 -8.86 7.65 8.27
CA ASP A 105 -8.04 7.47 7.07
C ASP A 105 -8.61 6.37 6.14
N ALA A 106 -8.11 6.31 4.90
CA ALA A 106 -8.48 5.35 3.87
C ALA A 106 -7.96 3.93 4.15
N SER A 107 -8.53 3.26 5.15
CA SER A 107 -8.17 1.90 5.56
C SER A 107 -9.37 0.99 5.77
N SER A 108 -9.18 -0.33 5.59
CA SER A 108 -10.25 -1.31 5.88
C SER A 108 -10.59 -1.36 7.37
N THR A 109 -9.67 -0.97 8.25
CA THR A 109 -9.90 -0.96 9.71
C THR A 109 -10.79 0.22 10.11
N CYS A 110 -10.50 1.42 9.59
CA CYS A 110 -11.37 2.59 9.80
C CYS A 110 -12.75 2.39 9.18
N PHE A 111 -12.86 1.65 8.08
CA PHE A 111 -14.15 1.24 7.54
C PHE A 111 -14.95 0.38 8.52
N HIS A 112 -14.33 -0.61 9.18
CA HIS A 112 -15.01 -1.41 10.20
C HIS A 112 -15.42 -0.60 11.42
N LEU A 113 -14.68 0.45 11.78
CA LEU A 113 -15.09 1.40 12.83
C LEU A 113 -16.30 2.23 12.37
N ALA A 114 -16.25 2.80 11.17
CA ALA A 114 -17.33 3.59 10.59
C ALA A 114 -18.68 2.83 10.59
N ARG A 115 -18.64 1.53 10.26
CA ARG A 115 -19.81 0.63 10.31
C ARG A 115 -20.47 0.46 11.68
N GLN A 116 -19.71 0.71 12.74
CA GLN A 116 -20.14 0.47 14.12
C GLN A 116 -20.30 1.77 14.90
N LEU A 117 -20.10 2.93 14.26
CA LEU A 117 -20.32 4.21 14.91
C LEU A 117 -21.78 4.30 15.38
N PRO A 118 -22.00 4.77 16.62
CA PRO A 118 -23.35 4.97 17.11
C PRO A 118 -24.00 6.16 16.41
N ASP A 119 -25.33 6.16 16.37
CA ASP A 119 -26.13 7.28 15.88
C ASP A 119 -26.16 8.39 16.95
N ILE A 120 -25.11 9.21 16.94
CA ILE A 120 -24.88 10.36 17.83
C ILE A 120 -24.29 11.52 17.04
N ASP A 121 -24.41 12.74 17.55
CA ASP A 121 -23.84 13.93 16.89
C ASP A 121 -22.31 13.81 16.81
N LEU A 122 -21.77 13.65 15.60
CA LEU A 122 -20.35 13.48 15.32
C LEU A 122 -19.98 14.18 14.01
N THR A 123 -18.84 14.87 14.02
CA THR A 123 -18.23 15.38 12.78
C THR A 123 -17.13 14.42 12.33
N VAL A 124 -17.30 13.80 11.16
CA VAL A 124 -16.29 12.87 10.62
C VAL A 124 -15.60 13.48 9.40
N PHE A 125 -14.27 13.56 9.46
CA PHE A 125 -13.42 13.91 8.32
C PHE A 125 -12.77 12.65 7.73
N THR A 126 -12.89 12.41 6.43
CA THR A 126 -12.20 11.29 5.79
C THR A 126 -11.83 11.60 4.34
N ASN A 127 -10.70 11.05 3.90
CA ASN A 127 -10.25 11.01 2.51
C ASN A 127 -10.73 9.75 1.77
N SER A 128 -11.60 8.94 2.40
CA SER A 128 -11.99 7.61 1.94
C SER A 128 -13.43 7.55 1.46
N LEU A 129 -13.62 7.45 0.14
CA LEU A 129 -14.95 7.34 -0.45
C LEU A 129 -15.77 6.14 0.08
N PRO A 130 -15.17 4.94 0.28
CA PRO A 130 -15.90 3.82 0.89
C PRO A 130 -16.39 4.11 2.32
N VAL A 131 -15.60 4.82 3.12
CA VAL A 131 -16.00 5.20 4.48
C VAL A 131 -17.12 6.23 4.43
N CYS A 132 -17.04 7.24 3.56
CA CYS A 132 -18.13 8.19 3.37
C CYS A 132 -19.45 7.51 3.01
N HIS A 133 -19.44 6.58 2.04
CA HIS A 133 -20.66 5.89 1.62
C HIS A 133 -21.26 4.95 2.67
N GLU A 134 -20.43 4.40 3.55
CA GLU A 134 -20.92 3.51 4.61
C GLU A 134 -21.64 4.27 5.73
N MET A 135 -21.29 5.54 5.95
CA MET A 135 -21.91 6.40 6.97
C MET A 135 -23.01 7.32 6.41
N ALA A 136 -23.31 7.23 5.11
CA ALA A 136 -24.35 8.01 4.44
C ALA A 136 -25.71 7.30 4.53
#